data_AF-A0A425D4F7-F1
#
_entry.id   AF-A0A425D4F7-F1
#
_cell.length_a   1.000
_cell.length_b   1.000
_cell.length_c   1.000
_cell.angle_alpha   90.00
_cell.angle_beta   90.00
_cell.angle_gamma   90.00
#
_symmetry.space_group_name_H-M   'P 1'
#
loop_
_entity.id
_entity.type
_entity.pdbx_description
1 polymer ?
#
loop_
_entity_poly.entity_id
_entity_poly.type
_entity_poly.pdbx_seq_one_letter_code
_entity_poly.pdbx_strand_id
1 'polypeptide(L)'
;PELIVHPYLGTATLGRITAVLPRLDALVLGPGLGRDPDVLSATKSIVAAATELQLPLVLDGDALYLLSTDVLLLRNYTNAILTPNTLWSNLVEVFPDDVAAKAM
;
A
#
# COMPACT_ATOMS: atom_id res chain seq x y z
N PRO A 1 -13.43 -21.70 9.15
CA PRO A 1 -12.60 -21.05 8.12
C PRO A 1 -13.24 -19.74 7.64
N GLU A 2 -12.64 -18.64 8.05
CA GLU A 2 -13.21 -17.28 8.01
C GLU A 2 -12.54 -16.40 6.94
N LEU A 3 -11.38 -16.84 6.43
CA LEU A 3 -10.57 -16.10 5.46
C LEU A 3 -10.89 -16.50 4.02
N ILE A 4 -11.02 -15.49 3.14
CA ILE A 4 -11.02 -15.67 1.69
C ILE A 4 -9.59 -15.45 1.19
N VAL A 5 -9.02 -16.45 0.53
CA VAL A 5 -7.64 -16.40 0.01
C VAL A 5 -7.65 -16.36 -1.51
N HIS A 6 -6.97 -15.36 -2.06
CA HIS A 6 -6.68 -15.23 -3.49
C HIS A 6 -5.20 -15.57 -3.72
N PRO A 7 -4.86 -16.79 -4.21
CA PRO A 7 -3.47 -17.27 -4.27
C PRO A 7 -2.73 -16.74 -5.51
N TYR A 8 -2.87 -15.46 -5.79
CA TYR A 8 -2.24 -14.80 -6.93
C TYR A 8 -1.86 -13.37 -6.58
N LEU A 9 -0.64 -13.01 -6.93
CA LEU A 9 -0.14 -11.65 -6.84
C LEU A 9 0.92 -11.45 -7.94
N GLY A 10 0.71 -10.45 -8.78
CA GLY A 10 1.55 -10.17 -9.95
C GLY A 10 0.76 -9.48 -11.06
N THR A 11 1.47 -8.88 -12.01
CA THR A 11 0.85 -8.00 -13.02
C THR A 11 -0.18 -8.72 -13.89
N ALA A 12 0.07 -10.00 -14.20
CA ALA A 12 -0.84 -10.87 -14.95
C ALA A 12 -2.20 -11.08 -14.27
N THR A 13 -2.29 -10.83 -12.96
CA THR A 13 -3.52 -11.05 -12.17
C THR A 13 -4.15 -9.77 -11.66
N LEU A 14 -3.60 -8.61 -12.04
CA LEU A 14 -4.02 -7.29 -11.56
C LEU A 14 -5.53 -7.05 -11.68
N GLY A 15 -6.12 -7.36 -12.85
CA GLY A 15 -7.56 -7.17 -13.08
C GLY A 15 -8.46 -7.99 -12.13
N ARG A 16 -7.98 -9.14 -11.63
CA ARG A 16 -8.71 -9.93 -10.64
C ARG A 16 -8.63 -9.31 -9.25
N ILE A 17 -7.47 -8.75 -8.91
CA ILE A 17 -7.24 -8.10 -7.62
C ILE A 17 -8.02 -6.79 -7.54
N THR A 18 -7.93 -5.95 -8.57
CA THR A 18 -8.62 -4.64 -8.60
C THR A 18 -10.14 -4.79 -8.58
N ALA A 19 -10.69 -5.87 -9.14
CA ALA A 19 -12.12 -6.18 -9.08
C ALA A 19 -12.65 -6.43 -7.65
N VAL A 20 -11.77 -6.78 -6.70
CA VAL A 20 -12.16 -7.00 -5.30
C VAL A 20 -12.13 -5.70 -4.48
N LEU A 21 -11.30 -4.72 -4.86
CA LEU A 21 -11.09 -3.48 -4.10
C LEU A 21 -12.38 -2.74 -3.72
N PRO A 22 -13.40 -2.59 -4.58
CA PRO A 22 -14.64 -1.89 -4.23
C PRO A 22 -15.46 -2.55 -3.12
N ARG A 23 -15.13 -3.79 -2.75
CA ARG A 23 -15.82 -4.58 -1.72
C ARG A 23 -15.09 -4.53 -0.37
N LEU A 24 -13.92 -3.90 -0.30
CA LEU A 24 -13.11 -3.80 0.90
C LEU A 24 -13.46 -2.51 1.65
N ASP A 25 -13.43 -2.57 2.99
CA ASP A 25 -13.51 -1.37 3.84
C ASP A 25 -12.14 -0.71 4.05
N ALA A 26 -11.06 -1.48 3.92
CA ALA A 26 -9.68 -1.02 3.99
C ALA A 26 -8.73 -2.02 3.29
N LEU A 27 -7.52 -1.57 2.94
CA LEU A 27 -6.47 -2.37 2.33
C LEU A 27 -5.17 -2.26 3.13
N VAL A 28 -4.65 -3.42 3.55
CA VAL A 28 -3.33 -3.54 4.19
C VAL A 28 -2.33 -4.06 3.16
N LEU A 29 -1.18 -3.40 3.03
CA LEU A 29 -0.10 -3.74 2.12
C LEU A 29 1.19 -3.90 2.91
N GLY A 30 1.97 -4.93 2.63
CA GLY A 30 3.29 -5.09 3.26
C GLY A 30 3.64 -6.48 3.76
N PRO A 31 2.80 -7.13 4.58
CA PRO A 31 3.13 -8.41 5.19
C PRO A 31 3.45 -9.49 4.14
N GLY A 32 4.73 -9.87 4.06
CA GLY A 32 5.18 -10.90 3.11
C GLY A 32 5.13 -10.49 1.64
N LEU A 33 5.08 -9.19 1.31
CA LEU A 33 5.04 -8.72 -0.08
C LEU A 33 6.35 -9.05 -0.83
N GLY A 34 7.48 -8.99 -0.14
CA GLY A 34 8.79 -9.20 -0.74
C GLY A 34 9.20 -8.05 -1.65
N ARG A 35 10.25 -8.31 -2.46
CA ARG A 35 10.87 -7.31 -3.35
C ARG A 35 10.98 -7.78 -4.79
N ASP A 36 10.17 -8.77 -5.16
CA ASP A 36 10.09 -9.22 -6.54
C ASP A 36 9.57 -8.08 -7.45
N PRO A 37 10.23 -7.76 -8.57
CA PRO A 37 9.85 -6.64 -9.41
C PRO A 37 8.43 -6.73 -9.98
N ASP A 38 7.93 -7.92 -10.32
CA ASP A 38 6.56 -8.08 -10.84
C ASP A 38 5.53 -7.82 -9.74
N VAL A 39 5.79 -8.34 -8.55
CA VAL A 39 4.94 -8.10 -7.37
C VAL A 39 4.91 -6.62 -7.01
N LEU A 40 6.07 -5.94 -6.98
CA LEU A 40 6.12 -4.51 -6.69
C LEU A 40 5.39 -3.69 -7.76
N SER A 41 5.56 -4.04 -9.04
CA SER A 41 4.85 -3.37 -10.15
C SER A 41 3.33 -3.52 -10.02
N ALA A 42 2.85 -4.73 -9.75
CA ALA A 42 1.43 -4.98 -9.51
C ALA A 42 0.92 -4.20 -8.29
N THR A 43 1.71 -4.16 -7.21
CA THR A 43 1.37 -3.43 -5.99
C THR A 43 1.22 -1.92 -6.25
N LYS A 44 2.10 -1.31 -7.05
CA LYS A 44 1.94 0.11 -7.43
C LYS A 44 0.60 0.35 -8.12
N SER A 45 0.23 -0.51 -9.06
CA SER A 45 -1.07 -0.39 -9.75
C SER A 45 -2.25 -0.62 -8.82
N ILE A 46 -2.13 -1.53 -7.84
CA ILE A 46 -3.16 -1.76 -6.81
C ILE A 46 -3.31 -0.52 -5.93
N VAL A 47 -2.20 0.09 -5.50
CA VAL A 47 -2.22 1.34 -4.70
C VAL A 47 -2.92 2.44 -5.48
N ALA A 48 -2.58 2.64 -6.76
CA ALA A 48 -3.22 3.65 -7.61
C ALA A 48 -4.74 3.42 -7.74
N ALA A 49 -5.16 2.18 -7.99
CA ALA A 49 -6.60 1.85 -8.06
C ALA A 49 -7.31 2.05 -6.71
N ALA A 50 -6.65 1.73 -5.59
CA ALA A 50 -7.22 1.91 -4.26
C ALA A 50 -7.34 3.39 -3.87
N THR A 51 -6.37 4.24 -4.25
CA THR A 51 -6.44 5.69 -4.01
C THR A 51 -7.54 6.35 -4.84
N GLU A 52 -7.74 5.93 -6.09
CA GLU A 52 -8.87 6.36 -6.93
C GLU A 52 -10.24 6.03 -6.27
N LEU A 53 -10.33 4.88 -5.59
CA LEU A 53 -11.50 4.45 -4.84
C LEU A 53 -11.62 5.09 -3.45
N GLN A 54 -10.67 5.93 -3.04
CA GLN A 54 -10.60 6.50 -1.68
C GLN A 54 -10.58 5.44 -0.56
N LEU A 55 -10.09 4.22 -0.87
CA LEU A 55 -10.06 3.09 0.04
C LEU A 55 -8.98 3.30 1.14
N PRO A 56 -9.32 3.28 2.44
CA PRO A 56 -8.33 3.43 3.52
C PRO A 56 -7.15 2.46 3.37
N LEU A 57 -5.93 2.98 3.44
CA LEU A 57 -4.69 2.22 3.28
C LEU A 57 -3.91 2.10 4.58
N VAL A 58 -3.33 0.92 4.83
CA VAL A 58 -2.28 0.71 5.82
C VAL A 58 -1.06 0.16 5.11
N LEU A 59 0.07 0.87 5.16
CA LEU A 59 1.33 0.46 4.54
C LEU A 59 2.32 0.05 5.61
N ASP A 60 2.72 -1.22 5.56
CA ASP A 60 3.65 -1.85 6.49
C ASP A 60 4.84 -2.49 5.75
N GLY A 61 5.92 -2.79 6.47
CA GLY A 61 7.04 -3.61 5.99
C GLY A 61 7.53 -3.27 4.56
N ASP A 62 7.43 -4.24 3.64
CA ASP A 62 7.88 -4.08 2.25
C ASP A 62 7.09 -3.04 1.44
N ALA A 63 5.86 -2.68 1.85
CA ALA A 63 5.12 -1.58 1.21
C ALA A 63 5.74 -0.22 1.52
N LEU A 64 6.41 -0.06 2.67
CA LEU A 64 7.19 1.14 2.98
C LEU A 64 8.46 1.23 2.14
N TYR A 65 9.08 0.08 1.85
CA TYR A 65 10.16 0.03 0.87
C TYR A 65 9.66 0.49 -0.51
N LEU A 66 8.51 -0.02 -0.98
CA LEU A 66 7.91 0.43 -2.23
C LEU A 66 7.68 1.94 -2.25
N LEU A 67 7.10 2.49 -1.19
CA LEU A 67 6.86 3.93 -1.06
C LEU A 67 8.15 4.73 -1.08
N SER A 68 9.22 4.23 -0.45
CA SER A 68 10.54 4.89 -0.47
C SER A 68 11.15 5.01 -1.87
N THR A 69 10.79 4.09 -2.79
CA THR A 69 11.23 4.15 -4.19
C THR A 69 10.43 5.14 -5.03
N ASP A 70 9.24 5.52 -4.56
CA ASP A 70 8.26 6.30 -5.32
C ASP A 70 7.26 6.98 -4.39
N VAL A 71 7.72 8.05 -3.73
CA VAL A 71 6.93 8.78 -2.73
C VAL A 71 5.70 9.46 -3.31
N LEU A 72 5.63 9.61 -4.64
CA LEU A 72 4.52 10.22 -5.34
C LEU A 72 3.26 9.35 -5.34
N LEU A 73 3.39 8.04 -5.06
CA LEU A 73 2.27 7.09 -5.02
C LEU A 73 1.15 7.50 -4.05
N LEU A 74 1.49 8.20 -2.97
CA LEU A 74 0.54 8.66 -1.95
C LEU A 74 0.52 10.19 -1.81
N ARG A 75 1.02 10.93 -2.80
CA ARG A 75 1.04 12.39 -2.72
C ARG A 75 -0.38 12.93 -2.61
N ASN A 76 -0.62 13.77 -1.60
CA ASN A 76 -1.92 14.35 -1.26
C ASN A 76 -3.01 13.32 -0.90
N TYR A 77 -2.63 12.07 -0.61
CA TYR A 77 -3.57 11.04 -0.20
C TYR A 77 -3.59 10.92 1.32
N THR A 78 -4.67 11.41 1.93
CA THR A 78 -4.78 11.56 3.40
C THR A 78 -5.39 10.34 4.10
N ASN A 79 -5.96 9.40 3.33
CA ASN A 79 -6.58 8.19 3.85
C ASN A 79 -5.60 7.02 3.93
N ALA A 80 -4.37 7.29 4.37
CA ALA A 80 -3.32 6.29 4.56
C ALA A 80 -2.72 6.37 5.98
N ILE A 81 -2.34 5.22 6.52
CA ILE A 81 -1.54 5.05 7.72
C ILE A 81 -0.25 4.33 7.32
N LEU A 82 0.89 4.86 7.76
CA LEU A 82 2.20 4.23 7.59
C LEU A 82 2.60 3.60 8.93
N THR A 83 3.08 2.35 8.94
CA THR A 83 3.56 1.67 10.16
C THR A 83 5.09 1.48 10.11
N PRO A 84 5.89 2.56 10.17
CA PRO A 84 7.34 2.47 10.01
C PRO A 84 8.00 1.75 11.18
N ASN A 85 9.02 0.95 10.87
CA ASN A 85 10.00 0.52 11.86
C ASN A 85 11.15 1.54 11.95
N THR A 86 12.09 1.33 12.87
CA THR A 86 13.21 2.24 13.13
C THR A 86 14.11 2.53 11.92
N LEU A 87 14.16 1.63 10.94
CA LEU A 87 14.95 1.80 9.71
C LEU A 87 14.32 2.83 8.75
N TRP A 88 12.99 3.00 8.81
CA TRP A 88 12.20 3.79 7.86
C TRP A 88 11.59 5.04 8.51
N SER A 89 12.08 5.45 9.68
CA SER A 89 11.56 6.60 10.44
C SER A 89 11.64 7.93 9.66
N ASN A 90 12.62 8.06 8.78
CA ASN A 90 12.80 9.24 7.91
C ASN A 90 11.76 9.35 6.78
N LEU A 91 10.97 8.30 6.49
CA LEU A 91 9.87 8.40 5.52
C LEU A 91 8.74 9.31 6.01
N VAL A 92 8.59 9.47 7.33
CA VAL A 92 7.58 10.35 7.94
C VAL A 92 7.85 11.82 7.59
N GLU A 93 9.12 12.20 7.42
CA GLU A 93 9.53 13.57 7.09
C GLU A 93 9.23 13.97 5.63
N VAL A 94 9.04 12.99 4.72
CA VAL A 94 8.78 13.22 3.29
C VAL A 94 7.30 13.56 3.01
N PHE A 95 6.45 13.47 4.04
CA PHE A 95 5.05 13.89 4.00
C PHE A 95 4.82 15.04 4.99
N PRO A 96 5.35 16.25 4.72
CA PRO A 96 5.52 17.29 5.75
C PRO A 96 4.20 17.90 6.20
N ASP A 97 3.14 17.84 5.37
CA ASP A 97 1.91 18.60 5.61
C ASP A 97 0.68 17.73 5.98
N ASP A 98 0.73 16.39 5.87
CA ASP A 98 -0.49 15.55 6.05
C ASP A 98 -0.35 14.24 6.85
N VAL A 99 0.87 13.69 7.06
CA VAL A 99 1.03 12.34 7.68
C VAL A 99 1.44 12.39 9.16
N ALA A 100 1.98 13.51 9.63
CA ALA A 100 2.47 13.66 11.01
C ALA A 100 1.39 13.51 12.09
N ALA A 101 0.09 13.50 11.73
CA ALA A 101 -1.01 13.29 12.66
C ALA A 101 -1.34 11.81 12.95
N LYS A 102 -0.69 10.83 12.29
CA LYS A 102 -1.13 9.41 12.33
C LYS A 102 -0.05 8.38 12.64
N ALA A 103 1.16 8.79 12.99
CA ALA A 103 2.15 7.91 13.60
C ALA A 103 1.88 7.80 15.11
N MET A 104 0.91 6.96 15.49
CA MET A 104 0.65 6.57 16.87
C MET A 104 0.73 5.06 17.00
#